data_AF-A0A1Q7PIH7-F1
#
_entry.id   AF-A0A1Q7PIH7-F1
#
_cell.length_a   1.000
_cell.length_b   1.000
_cell.length_c   1.000
_cell.angle_alpha   90.00
_cell.angle_beta   90.00
_cell.angle_gamma   90.00
#
_symmetry.space_group_name_H-M   'P 1'
#
loop_
_entity.id
_entity.type
_entity.pdbx_description
1 polymer ?
#
loop_
_entity_poly.entity_id
_entity_poly.type
_entity_poly.pdbx_seq_one_letter_code
_entity_poly.pdbx_strand_id
1 'polypeptide(L)'
;MALIAVGVSGSACDILPQAGDTQGVQHAGEWDQHGRVVVDTDPRYTLVRLRVDTNLTERHDVVLARFDFDPSDALGDESSLTVALDLGDVRRLSANHPYSLGDTIPAYATVTCLCRPLRPDSVRGTYVVQTRGSRQLAGRIDATLYFTAWDDPSRHERYHLRQRIHGVRP
;
A
#
# COMPACT_ATOMS: atom_id res chain seq x y z
N MET A 1 12.23 -38.21 -24.50
CA MET A 1 13.07 -36.98 -24.48
C MET A 1 12.53 -36.11 -23.36
N ALA A 2 13.11 -36.23 -22.17
CA ALA A 2 12.69 -35.52 -20.97
C ALA A 2 13.51 -34.22 -20.86
N LEU A 3 12.83 -33.07 -20.77
CA LEU A 3 13.46 -31.81 -20.39
C LEU A 3 13.10 -31.54 -18.94
N ILE A 4 14.09 -31.78 -18.08
CA ILE A 4 14.09 -31.47 -16.66
C ILE A 4 14.28 -29.95 -16.55
N ALA A 5 13.25 -29.23 -16.11
CA ALA A 5 13.41 -27.86 -15.65
C ALA A 5 13.98 -27.90 -14.22
N VAL A 6 15.31 -27.87 -14.11
CA VAL A 6 16.00 -27.58 -12.85
C VAL A 6 15.84 -26.10 -12.55
N GLY A 7 15.38 -25.79 -11.33
CA GLY A 7 14.89 -24.48 -10.94
C GLY A 7 15.94 -23.41 -10.69
N VAL A 8 15.42 -22.21 -10.43
CA VAL A 8 16.10 -21.16 -9.66
C VAL A 8 15.09 -20.65 -8.63
N SER A 9 15.03 -21.35 -7.49
CA SER A 9 14.53 -20.80 -6.23
C SER A 9 15.57 -19.78 -5.73
N GLY A 10 15.48 -18.56 -6.25
CA GLY A 10 16.34 -17.43 -5.90
C GLY A 10 15.58 -16.41 -5.08
N SER A 11 15.67 -16.51 -3.75
CA SER A 11 15.17 -15.54 -2.77
C SER A 11 16.02 -14.26 -2.76
N ALA A 12 16.17 -13.61 -3.91
CA ALA A 12 16.83 -12.32 -4.06
C ALA A 12 16.40 -11.67 -5.38
N CYS A 13 15.51 -10.68 -5.24
CA CYS A 13 15.23 -9.59 -6.19
C CYS A 13 13.82 -9.47 -6.78
N ASP A 14 12.78 -9.44 -5.93
CA ASP A 14 11.48 -8.80 -6.26
C ASP A 14 11.55 -7.26 -6.33
N ILE A 15 12.71 -6.74 -6.72
CA ILE A 15 13.03 -5.31 -6.79
C ILE A 15 12.80 -4.79 -8.21
N LEU A 16 12.64 -5.66 -9.21
CA LEU A 16 12.40 -5.23 -10.57
C LEU A 16 10.90 -5.24 -10.87
N PRO A 17 10.42 -4.35 -11.76
CA PRO A 17 9.06 -4.43 -12.29
C PRO A 17 8.79 -5.84 -12.84
N GLN A 18 7.61 -6.38 -12.56
CA GLN A 18 7.16 -7.65 -13.12
C GLN A 18 6.05 -7.42 -14.14
N ALA A 19 5.87 -8.37 -15.04
CA ALA A 19 4.75 -8.37 -15.96
C ALA A 19 3.42 -8.41 -15.18
N GLY A 20 2.52 -7.48 -15.46
CA GLY A 20 1.24 -7.33 -14.75
C GLY A 20 1.30 -6.43 -13.51
N ASP A 21 2.44 -5.75 -13.26
CA ASP A 21 2.47 -4.64 -12.31
C ASP A 21 1.59 -3.49 -12.79
N THR A 22 0.89 -2.89 -11.84
CA THR A 22 0.09 -1.70 -12.05
C THR A 22 1.00 -0.55 -12.48
N GLN A 23 0.64 0.16 -13.55
CA GLN A 23 1.39 1.31 -14.09
C GLN A 23 1.28 2.58 -13.22
N GLY A 24 1.16 2.43 -11.90
CA GLY A 24 1.21 3.56 -10.98
C GLY A 24 2.64 4.07 -10.82
N VAL A 25 2.81 5.36 -10.57
CA VAL A 25 4.09 5.92 -10.14
C VAL A 25 3.98 6.22 -8.65
N GLN A 26 4.88 5.65 -7.85
CA GLN A 26 4.98 6.02 -6.44
C GLN A 26 5.63 7.40 -6.34
N HIS A 27 4.86 8.42 -5.96
CA HIS A 27 5.36 9.78 -5.79
C HIS A 27 5.90 10.06 -4.39
N ALA A 28 5.39 9.37 -3.38
CA ALA A 28 5.85 9.50 -2.00
C ALA A 28 5.79 8.16 -1.24
N GLY A 29 6.64 8.03 -0.24
CA GLY A 29 6.81 6.81 0.53
C GLY A 29 7.56 7.11 1.83
N GLU A 30 6.81 7.50 2.84
CA GLU A 30 7.35 7.87 4.14
C GLU A 30 7.26 6.69 5.11
N TRP A 31 8.34 6.42 5.81
CA TRP A 31 8.40 5.44 6.89
C TRP A 31 8.65 6.16 8.21
N ASP A 32 7.62 6.17 9.06
CA ASP A 32 7.65 6.74 10.39
C ASP A 32 7.81 5.67 11.47
N GLN A 33 8.56 6.02 12.51
CA GLN A 33 8.70 5.20 13.72
C GLN A 33 7.97 5.83 14.89
N HIS A 34 7.48 4.98 15.77
CA HIS A 34 6.61 5.37 16.89
C HIS A 34 5.37 6.13 16.38
N GLY A 35 4.86 5.70 15.23
CA GLY A 35 3.71 6.25 14.55
C GLY A 35 2.52 5.31 14.62
N ARG A 36 1.30 5.85 14.62
CA ARG A 36 0.09 5.10 14.24
C ARG A 36 -0.63 5.78 13.10
N VAL A 37 -1.33 5.00 12.28
CA VAL A 37 -2.20 5.55 11.26
C VAL A 37 -3.41 6.20 11.93
N VAL A 38 -3.62 7.47 11.63
CA VAL A 38 -4.82 8.22 12.01
C VAL A 38 -5.61 8.51 10.74
N VAL A 39 -6.86 8.08 10.74
CA VAL A 39 -7.83 8.38 9.68
C VAL A 39 -8.70 9.51 10.20
N ASP A 40 -8.48 10.72 9.69
CA ASP A 40 -9.30 11.88 10.03
C ASP A 40 -10.21 12.23 8.85
N THR A 41 -11.47 12.51 9.16
CA THR A 41 -12.47 12.93 8.17
C THR A 41 -12.79 14.39 8.43
N ASP A 42 -12.46 15.26 7.47
CA ASP A 42 -12.92 16.64 7.54
C ASP A 42 -14.45 16.63 7.37
N PRO A 43 -15.25 17.22 8.29
CA PRO A 43 -16.70 17.25 8.13
C PRO A 43 -17.17 18.33 7.16
N ARG A 44 -16.31 19.29 6.79
CA ARG A 44 -16.64 20.44 5.91
C ARG A 44 -16.36 20.15 4.44
N TYR A 45 -15.40 19.28 4.17
CA TYR A 45 -15.08 18.79 2.85
C TYR A 45 -15.15 17.27 2.92
N THR A 46 -15.60 16.55 1.90
CA THR A 46 -15.48 15.09 1.88
C THR A 46 -14.02 14.65 1.68
N LEU A 47 -13.09 15.20 2.47
CA LEU A 47 -11.68 14.93 2.43
C LEU A 47 -11.32 14.06 3.61
N VAL A 48 -10.63 12.98 3.29
CA VAL A 48 -10.10 12.04 4.29
C VAL A 48 -8.61 12.21 4.28
N ARG A 49 -8.06 12.44 5.46
CA ARG A 49 -6.63 12.58 5.65
C ARG A 49 -6.13 11.35 6.37
N LEU A 50 -5.34 10.56 5.66
CA LEU A 50 -4.45 9.59 6.30
C LEU A 50 -3.25 10.37 6.83
N ARG A 51 -3.04 10.31 8.13
CA ARG A 51 -1.92 10.95 8.82
C ARG A 51 -1.21 9.93 9.68
N VAL A 52 0.05 10.21 9.99
CA VAL A 52 0.77 9.50 11.03
C VAL A 52 0.76 10.35 12.31
N ASP A 53 0.32 9.77 13.41
CA ASP A 53 0.52 10.32 14.76
C ASP A 53 1.78 9.70 15.36
N THR A 54 2.86 10.48 15.40
CA THR A 54 4.19 10.07 15.88
C THR A 54 4.41 10.28 17.38
N ASN A 55 3.37 10.62 18.14
CA ASN A 55 3.48 10.84 19.60
C ASN A 55 3.46 9.55 20.42
N LEU A 56 3.82 8.40 19.85
CA LEU A 56 3.86 7.15 20.59
C LEU A 56 5.21 6.99 21.28
N THR A 57 5.19 6.41 22.48
CA THR A 57 6.41 5.98 23.19
C THR A 57 6.82 4.55 22.81
N GLU A 58 5.89 3.79 22.22
CA GLU A 58 6.09 2.39 21.85
C GLU A 58 6.63 2.26 20.42
N ARG A 59 7.40 1.19 20.19
CA ARG A 59 7.94 0.88 18.86
C ARG A 59 6.81 0.45 17.95
N HIS A 60 6.42 1.36 17.07
CA HIS A 60 5.33 1.15 16.14
C HIS A 60 5.68 1.83 14.82
N ASP A 61 5.89 1.06 13.78
CA ASP A 61 6.32 1.53 12.47
C ASP A 61 5.10 1.59 11.54
N VAL A 62 5.01 2.67 10.77
CA VAL A 62 3.97 2.83 9.75
C VAL A 62 4.60 3.27 8.44
N VAL A 63 3.97 2.87 7.34
CA VAL A 63 4.37 3.31 6.00
C VAL A 63 3.20 4.04 5.37
N LEU A 64 3.43 5.26 4.92
CA LEU A 64 2.49 6.03 4.12
C LEU A 64 3.06 6.18 2.71
N ALA A 65 2.38 5.60 1.73
CA ALA A 65 2.77 5.71 0.32
C ALA A 65 1.67 6.36 -0.50
N ARG A 66 2.09 7.18 -1.46
CA ARG A 66 1.20 7.81 -2.45
C ARG A 66 1.57 7.31 -3.83
N PHE A 67 0.56 6.84 -4.54
CA PHE A 67 0.62 6.38 -5.91
C PHE A 67 -0.28 7.25 -6.76
N ASP A 68 0.25 7.78 -7.84
CA ASP A 68 -0.56 8.44 -8.86
C ASP A 68 -0.74 7.43 -10.02
N PHE A 69 -1.98 7.26 -10.47
CA PHE A 69 -2.37 6.27 -11.46
C PHE A 69 -3.54 6.76 -12.30
N ASP A 70 -3.63 6.24 -13.53
CA ASP A 70 -4.78 6.44 -14.40
C ASP A 70 -5.64 5.16 -14.37
N PRO A 71 -6.83 5.16 -13.75
CA PRO A 71 -7.69 3.99 -13.70
C PRO A 71 -8.24 3.58 -15.07
N SER A 72 -8.29 4.46 -16.07
CA SER A 72 -8.65 4.11 -17.45
C SER A 72 -8.44 5.25 -18.46
N ASP A 73 -8.02 4.91 -19.69
CA ASP A 73 -7.93 5.82 -20.85
C ASP A 73 -9.22 6.62 -21.13
N ALA A 74 -10.38 6.17 -20.62
CA ALA A 74 -11.70 6.77 -20.86
C ALA A 74 -12.12 7.82 -19.82
N LEU A 75 -11.39 7.94 -18.70
CA LEU A 75 -11.81 8.76 -17.56
C LEU A 75 -10.95 10.00 -17.31
N GLY A 76 -9.87 10.20 -18.07
CA GLY A 76 -9.22 11.50 -18.25
C GLY A 76 -8.61 12.18 -17.02
N ASP A 77 -8.70 11.61 -15.82
CA ASP A 77 -8.29 12.26 -14.58
C ASP A 77 -7.25 11.44 -13.83
N GLU A 78 -6.06 12.03 -13.63
CA GLU A 78 -5.02 11.51 -12.76
C GLU A 78 -5.59 11.27 -11.36
N SER A 79 -5.64 10.01 -10.93
CA SER A 79 -6.11 9.63 -9.61
C SER A 79 -4.90 9.39 -8.71
N SER A 80 -4.95 9.88 -7.47
CA SER A 80 -3.90 9.60 -6.50
C SER A 80 -4.41 8.79 -5.32
N LEU A 81 -3.90 7.58 -5.20
CA LEU A 81 -4.14 6.65 -4.10
C LEU A 81 -3.09 6.85 -3.02
N THR A 82 -3.52 7.14 -1.81
CA THR A 82 -2.68 7.05 -0.61
C THR A 82 -2.99 5.75 0.11
N VAL A 83 -1.96 4.93 0.37
CA VAL A 83 -2.04 3.69 1.13
C VAL A 83 -1.25 3.87 2.42
N ALA A 84 -1.86 3.54 3.55
CA ALA A 84 -1.22 3.50 4.85
C ALA A 84 -1.16 2.05 5.34
N LEU A 85 0.04 1.57 5.64
CA LEU A 85 0.29 0.27 6.24
C LEU A 85 0.69 0.47 7.70
N ASP A 86 -0.01 -0.20 8.59
CA ASP A 86 0.31 -0.24 10.00
C ASP A 86 1.14 -1.51 10.27
N LEU A 87 2.46 -1.37 10.41
CA LEU A 87 3.37 -2.52 10.49
C LEU A 87 3.61 -3.00 11.92
N GLY A 88 3.18 -2.25 12.93
CA GLY A 88 3.55 -2.49 14.32
C GLY A 88 5.07 -2.51 14.52
N ASP A 89 5.60 -3.42 15.34
CA ASP A 89 7.05 -3.59 15.52
C ASP A 89 7.66 -4.30 14.31
N VAL A 90 8.18 -3.52 13.34
CA VAL A 90 8.72 -4.05 12.07
C VAL A 90 9.86 -5.05 12.26
N ARG A 91 10.58 -5.02 13.40
CA ARG A 91 11.66 -5.98 13.68
C ARG A 91 11.17 -7.39 13.94
N ARG A 92 9.88 -7.54 14.26
CA ARG A 92 9.21 -8.84 14.39
C ARG A 92 8.79 -9.41 13.04
N LEU A 93 8.81 -8.60 11.97
CA LEU A 93 8.52 -9.04 10.63
C LEU A 93 9.78 -9.67 10.01
N SER A 94 9.64 -10.90 9.54
CA SER A 94 10.65 -11.62 8.78
C SER A 94 10.75 -11.03 7.38
N ALA A 95 11.99 -10.73 6.96
CA ALA A 95 12.25 -10.34 5.59
C ALA A 95 11.86 -11.46 4.61
N ASN A 96 11.36 -11.07 3.43
CA ASN A 96 10.89 -11.97 2.37
C ASN A 96 9.73 -12.92 2.78
N HIS A 97 9.04 -12.62 3.88
CA HIS A 97 7.81 -13.31 4.25
C HIS A 97 6.58 -12.55 3.74
N PRO A 98 5.61 -13.21 3.09
CA PRO A 98 4.36 -12.59 2.68
C PRO A 98 3.39 -12.48 3.86
N TYR A 99 2.94 -11.25 4.13
CA TYR A 99 1.96 -10.92 5.16
C TYR A 99 0.63 -10.55 4.53
N SER A 100 -0.49 -10.98 5.12
CA SER A 100 -1.83 -10.66 4.59
C SER A 100 -2.26 -9.24 5.00
N LEU A 101 -2.70 -8.44 4.03
CA LEU A 101 -3.24 -7.08 4.24
C LEU A 101 -4.71 -7.12 4.66
N GLY A 102 -5.04 -6.32 5.67
CA GLY A 102 -6.37 -6.27 6.30
C GLY A 102 -6.61 -7.37 7.35
N ASP A 103 -5.78 -8.42 7.37
CA ASP A 103 -5.84 -9.49 8.36
C ASP A 103 -4.64 -9.46 9.32
N THR A 104 -3.42 -9.56 8.79
CA THR A 104 -2.19 -9.57 9.61
C THR A 104 -1.60 -8.17 9.75
N ILE A 105 -1.56 -7.43 8.64
CA ILE A 105 -1.11 -6.03 8.60
C ILE A 105 -2.35 -5.18 8.32
N PRO A 106 -2.81 -4.35 9.28
CA PRO A 106 -3.85 -3.39 9.00
C PRO A 106 -3.43 -2.46 7.86
N ALA A 107 -4.31 -2.32 6.88
CA ALA A 107 -4.07 -1.52 5.69
C ALA A 107 -5.26 -0.60 5.45
N TYR A 108 -4.97 0.64 5.09
CA TYR A 108 -5.97 1.67 4.82
C TYR A 108 -5.62 2.35 3.51
N ALA A 109 -6.64 2.80 2.79
CA ALA A 109 -6.39 3.60 1.60
C ALA A 109 -7.44 4.68 1.39
N THR A 110 -7.02 5.75 0.72
CA THR A 110 -7.89 6.83 0.27
C THR A 110 -7.46 7.24 -1.13
N VAL A 111 -8.43 7.53 -1.99
CA VAL A 111 -8.17 8.13 -3.30
C VAL A 111 -8.39 9.62 -3.16
N THR A 112 -7.60 10.42 -3.86
CA THR A 112 -7.71 11.88 -3.89
C THR A 112 -8.89 12.27 -4.78
N CYS A 113 -10.07 11.92 -4.30
CA CYS A 113 -11.35 12.46 -4.68
C CYS A 113 -12.01 13.01 -3.40
N LEU A 114 -13.02 13.86 -3.52
CA LEU A 114 -13.86 14.28 -2.39
C LEU A 114 -14.70 13.08 -1.90
N CYS A 115 -14.06 12.06 -1.33
CA CYS A 115 -14.63 10.77 -0.98
C CYS A 115 -14.32 10.33 0.46
N ARG A 116 -15.15 9.44 1.01
CA ARG A 116 -14.91 8.77 2.30
C ARG A 116 -13.70 7.81 2.23
N PRO A 117 -13.06 7.46 3.37
CA PRO A 117 -11.93 6.52 3.36
C PRO A 117 -12.44 5.19 2.84
N LEU A 118 -11.57 4.42 2.18
CA LEU A 118 -11.89 3.02 2.00
C LEU A 118 -11.93 2.36 3.39
N ARG A 119 -12.86 1.41 3.58
CA ARG A 119 -12.88 0.65 4.82
C ARG A 119 -11.57 -0.16 4.93
N PRO A 120 -11.07 -0.49 6.12
CA PRO A 120 -9.82 -1.22 6.27
C PRO A 120 -9.82 -2.59 5.56
N ASP A 121 -10.99 -3.24 5.51
CA ASP A 121 -11.22 -4.49 4.78
C ASP A 121 -11.36 -4.31 3.26
N SER A 122 -11.41 -3.08 2.77
CA SER A 122 -11.43 -2.75 1.33
C SER A 122 -10.04 -2.80 0.69
N VAL A 123 -8.99 -2.99 1.50
CA VAL A 123 -7.64 -3.28 1.04
C VAL A 123 -7.32 -4.72 1.40
N ARG A 124 -7.43 -5.63 0.44
CA ARG A 124 -7.12 -7.05 0.63
C ARG A 124 -5.98 -7.47 -0.24
N GLY A 125 -5.02 -8.23 0.29
CA GLY A 125 -3.83 -8.54 -0.47
C GLY A 125 -2.71 -9.15 0.34
N THR A 126 -1.52 -9.12 -0.23
CA THR A 126 -0.29 -9.52 0.45
C THR A 126 0.76 -8.43 0.38
N TYR A 127 1.62 -8.40 1.41
CA TYR A 127 2.73 -7.49 1.53
C TYR A 127 4.01 -8.23 1.94
N VAL A 128 5.09 -8.00 1.21
CA VAL A 128 6.41 -8.60 1.51
C VAL A 128 7.38 -7.50 1.95
N VAL A 129 7.98 -7.65 3.14
CA VAL A 129 8.99 -6.72 3.67
C VAL A 129 10.40 -7.09 3.23
N GLN A 130 11.15 -6.09 2.80
CA GLN A 130 12.59 -6.13 2.57
C GLN A 130 13.24 -4.93 3.25
N THR A 131 14.13 -5.18 4.20
CA THR A 131 14.87 -4.11 4.90
C THR A 131 16.18 -3.84 4.16
N ARG A 132 16.44 -2.59 3.73
CA ARG A 132 17.68 -2.20 3.05
C ARG A 132 18.43 -1.13 3.84
N GLY A 133 19.32 -1.58 4.72
CA GLY A 133 19.91 -0.71 5.72
C GLY A 133 18.86 -0.23 6.73
N SER A 134 19.28 0.48 7.77
CA SER A 134 18.37 0.87 8.87
C SER A 134 17.37 1.97 8.50
N ARG A 135 17.53 2.66 7.36
CA ARG A 135 16.73 3.85 6.99
C ARG A 135 15.79 3.62 5.80
N GLN A 136 15.76 2.42 5.22
CA GLN A 136 14.89 2.13 4.08
C GLN A 136 14.19 0.79 4.25
N LEU A 137 12.92 0.80 3.90
CA LEU A 137 12.08 -0.37 3.85
C LEU A 137 11.47 -0.44 2.44
N ALA A 138 11.67 -1.55 1.78
CA ALA A 138 11.10 -1.84 0.48
C ALA A 138 10.13 -3.00 0.62
N GLY A 139 9.11 -3.04 -0.20
CA GLY A 139 8.23 -4.18 -0.26
C GLY A 139 7.42 -4.24 -1.54
N ARG A 140 6.60 -5.28 -1.62
CA ARG A 140 5.67 -5.49 -2.72
C ARG A 140 4.27 -5.63 -2.16
N ILE A 141 3.34 -4.89 -2.73
CA ILE A 141 1.91 -4.99 -2.45
C ILE A 141 1.27 -5.68 -3.65
N ASP A 142 0.57 -6.78 -3.41
CA ASP A 142 -0.43 -7.32 -4.34
C ASP A 142 -1.78 -7.22 -3.63
N ALA A 143 -2.54 -6.17 -3.96
CA ALA A 143 -3.80 -5.85 -3.33
C ALA A 143 -4.92 -5.70 -4.36
N THR A 144 -6.12 -6.09 -3.96
CA THR A 144 -7.36 -5.68 -4.60
C THR A 144 -8.01 -4.61 -3.74
N LEU A 145 -8.15 -3.43 -4.33
CA LEU A 145 -8.84 -2.29 -3.75
C LEU A 145 -10.27 -2.30 -4.23
N TYR A 146 -11.19 -2.12 -3.29
CA TYR A 146 -12.61 -1.99 -3.59
C TYR A 146 -13.01 -0.52 -3.51
N PHE A 147 -13.35 0.06 -4.66
CA PHE A 147 -13.85 1.42 -4.78
C PHE A 147 -15.38 1.40 -4.87
N THR A 148 -16.01 2.42 -4.30
CA THR A 148 -17.42 2.72 -4.55
C THR A 148 -17.47 4.08 -5.23
N ALA A 149 -18.16 4.18 -6.35
CA ALA A 149 -18.22 5.41 -7.11
C ALA A 149 -18.93 6.52 -6.32
N TRP A 150 -18.50 7.75 -6.55
CA TRP A 150 -19.01 8.92 -5.84
C TRP A 150 -20.45 9.27 -6.23
N ASP A 151 -20.74 9.23 -7.52
CA ASP A 151 -22.01 9.56 -8.15
C ASP A 151 -23.06 8.46 -7.99
N ASP A 152 -22.64 7.22 -7.74
CA ASP A 152 -23.52 6.07 -7.58
C ASP A 152 -22.98 5.08 -6.53
N PRO A 153 -23.58 5.02 -5.33
CA PRO A 153 -23.14 4.11 -4.26
C PRO A 153 -23.41 2.63 -4.56
N SER A 154 -24.15 2.30 -5.61
CA SER A 154 -24.35 0.92 -6.08
C SER A 154 -23.27 0.47 -7.07
N ARG A 155 -22.49 1.41 -7.61
CA ARG A 155 -21.39 1.13 -8.52
C ARG A 155 -20.11 0.86 -7.73
N HIS A 156 -19.70 -0.40 -7.72
CA HIS A 156 -18.49 -0.87 -7.06
C HIS A 156 -17.45 -1.27 -8.10
N GLU A 157 -16.27 -0.68 -8.01
CA GLU A 157 -15.15 -0.98 -8.89
C GLU A 157 -14.05 -1.73 -8.12
N ARG A 158 -13.40 -2.65 -8.79
CA ARG A 158 -12.25 -3.38 -8.23
C ARG A 158 -11.01 -2.97 -8.97
N TYR A 159 -9.99 -2.59 -8.22
CA TYR A 159 -8.71 -2.20 -8.76
C TYR A 159 -7.60 -3.07 -8.20
N HIS A 160 -6.86 -3.69 -9.11
CA HIS A 160 -5.73 -4.52 -8.75
C HIS A 160 -4.47 -3.63 -8.67
N LEU A 161 -3.95 -3.49 -7.46
CA LEU A 161 -2.70 -2.82 -7.15
C LEU A 161 -1.61 -3.88 -6.97
N ARG A 162 -0.79 -4.07 -8.00
CA ARG A 162 0.44 -4.86 -7.95
C ARG A 162 1.59 -3.91 -8.11
N GLN A 163 2.17 -3.50 -6.99
CA GLN A 163 3.18 -2.45 -7.02
C GLN A 163 4.24 -2.61 -5.95
N ARG A 164 5.43 -2.13 -6.28
CA ARG A 164 6.49 -1.93 -5.31
C ARG A 164 6.15 -0.72 -4.43
N ILE A 165 6.39 -0.86 -3.14
CA ILE A 165 6.30 0.24 -2.18
C ILE A 165 7.68 0.43 -1.56
N HIS A 166 8.15 1.67 -1.54
CA HIS A 166 9.37 2.06 -0.84
C HIS A 166 9.00 3.05 0.24
N GLY A 167 9.35 2.76 1.48
CA GLY A 167 9.31 3.69 2.60
C GLY A 167 10.74 4.13 2.92
N VAL A 168 10.99 5.43 2.87
CA VAL A 168 12.25 6.02 3.34
C VAL A 168 12.01 6.72 4.67
N ARG A 169 12.94 6.54 5.58
CA ARG A 169 12.98 7.32 6.81
C ARG A 169 13.59 8.70 6.49
N PRO A 170 13.00 9.80 6.98
CA PRO A 170 13.62 11.11 6.95
C PRO A 170 15.04 11.13 7.59
#